data_AF-A0A929QK90-F1
#
_entry.id   AF-A0A929QK90-F1
#
_cell.length_a   1.000
_cell.length_b   1.000
_cell.length_c   1.000
_cell.angle_alpha   90.00
_cell.angle_beta   90.00
_cell.angle_gamma   90.00
#
_symmetry.space_group_name_H-M   'P 1'
#
loop_
_entity.id
_entity.type
_entity.pdbx_description
1 polymer ?
#
loop_
_entity_poly.entity_id
_entity_poly.type
_entity_poly.pdbx_seq_one_letter_code
_entity_poly.pdbx_strand_id
1 'polypeptide(L)'
;ILAIKNNAKSSFLKFVISRFDKSELEEILYIKDRANLPVWCMAMGANEDELSKNALKTAQFAIKHGFNYSERIHIRLWGDKEGV
;
A
#
# COMPACT_ATOMS: atom_id res chain seq x y z
N ILE A 1 -4.81 -2.95 15.94
CA ILE A 1 -3.53 -3.34 15.30
C ILE A 1 -2.67 -4.22 16.21
N LEU A 2 -2.41 -3.86 17.47
CA LEU A 2 -1.56 -4.68 18.37
C LEU A 2 -2.08 -6.10 18.59
N ALA A 3 -3.39 -6.30 18.74
CA ALA A 3 -3.97 -7.64 18.85
C ALA A 3 -3.67 -8.50 17.60
N ILE A 4 -3.76 -7.93 16.40
CA ILE A 4 -3.43 -8.64 15.15
C ILE A 4 -1.94 -8.98 15.13
N LYS A 5 -1.07 -7.99 15.42
CA LYS A 5 0.38 -8.18 15.50
C LYS A 5 0.77 -9.32 16.44
N ASN A 6 0.17 -9.37 17.63
CA ASN A 6 0.55 -10.30 18.69
C ASN A 6 -0.01 -11.73 18.49
N ASN A 7 -1.08 -11.89 17.70
CA ASN A 7 -1.77 -13.18 17.55
C ASN A 7 -1.67 -13.78 16.14
N ALA A 8 -1.25 -13.01 15.13
CA ALA A 8 -1.02 -13.52 13.79
C ALA A 8 0.43 -13.97 13.60
N LYS A 9 0.65 -15.15 13.00
CA LYS A 9 1.99 -15.68 12.69
C LYS A 9 2.81 -14.73 11.80
N SER A 10 2.14 -14.00 10.92
CA SER A 10 2.76 -12.97 10.08
C SER A 10 1.73 -11.87 9.82
N SER A 11 2.14 -10.62 9.99
CA SER A 11 1.28 -9.46 9.76
C SER A 11 2.08 -8.32 9.15
N PHE A 12 1.38 -7.44 8.44
CA PHE A 12 1.94 -6.28 7.77
C PHE A 12 0.90 -5.18 7.70
N LEU A 13 1.36 -3.95 7.47
CA LEU A 13 0.49 -2.81 7.21
C LEU A 13 0.44 -2.58 5.70
N LYS A 14 -0.76 -2.44 5.14
CA LYS A 14 -0.94 -2.14 3.72
C LYS A 14 -1.75 -0.87 3.58
N PHE A 15 -1.16 0.14 2.95
CA PHE A 15 -1.79 1.44 2.72
C PHE A 15 -1.97 1.68 1.23
N VAL A 16 -3.11 2.24 0.87
CA VAL A 16 -3.33 2.79 -0.47
C VAL A 16 -2.77 4.20 -0.49
N ILE A 17 -1.85 4.49 -1.40
CA ILE A 17 -1.15 5.78 -1.50
C ILE A 17 -1.85 6.66 -2.53
N SER A 18 -2.06 7.93 -2.17
CA SER A 18 -2.88 8.86 -2.95
C SER A 18 -2.35 10.28 -3.01
N ARG A 19 -1.72 10.77 -1.93
CA ARG A 19 -1.30 12.18 -1.82
C ARG A 19 0.19 12.36 -2.13
N PHE A 20 1.00 11.34 -1.86
CA PHE A 20 2.45 11.33 -2.06
C PHE A 20 3.18 12.50 -1.35
N ASP A 21 2.56 13.03 -0.30
CA ASP A 21 3.05 14.19 0.44
C ASP A 21 3.57 13.81 1.84
N LYS A 22 4.07 14.81 2.57
CA LYS A 22 4.62 14.62 3.92
C LYS A 22 3.56 14.16 4.92
N SER A 23 2.30 14.61 4.78
CA SER A 23 1.22 14.25 5.70
C SER A 23 0.89 12.76 5.62
N GLU A 24 0.84 12.20 4.40
CA GLU A 24 0.58 10.77 4.18
C GLU A 24 1.72 9.91 4.72
N LEU A 25 2.97 10.37 4.57
CA LEU A 25 4.13 9.71 5.19
C LEU A 25 4.04 9.75 6.73
N GLU A 26 3.71 10.89 7.33
CA GLU A 26 3.60 11.05 8.78
C GLU A 26 2.51 10.15 9.37
N GLU A 27 1.36 10.01 8.68
CA GLU A 27 0.29 9.08 9.06
C GLU A 27 0.77 7.61 9.04
N ILE A 28 1.48 7.20 7.98
CA ILE A 28 2.03 5.86 7.85
C ILE A 28 3.03 5.58 8.98
N LEU A 29 3.96 6.51 9.24
CA LEU A 29 4.97 6.37 10.28
C LEU A 29 4.34 6.32 11.68
N TYR A 30 3.34 7.16 11.95
CA TYR A 30 2.60 7.15 13.21
C TYR A 30 2.03 5.77 13.54
N ILE A 31 1.46 5.07 12.55
CA ILE A 31 0.90 3.73 12.74
C ILE A 31 2.01 2.67 12.78
N LYS A 32 2.98 2.76 11.85
CA LYS A 32 4.12 1.84 11.76
C LYS A 32 4.89 1.79 13.08
N ASP A 33 5.16 2.91 13.71
CA ASP A 33 6.01 2.95 14.91
C ASP A 33 5.31 2.38 16.15
N ARG A 34 3.97 2.38 16.17
CA ARG A 34 3.17 1.70 17.19
C ARG A 34 3.09 0.20 16.97
N ALA A 35 3.01 -0.22 15.71
CA ALA A 35 2.86 -1.64 15.36
C ALA A 35 4.20 -2.37 15.25
N ASN A 36 5.26 -1.68 14.84
CA ASN A 36 6.53 -2.22 14.39
C ASN A 36 6.36 -3.38 13.37
N LEU A 37 5.66 -3.09 12.27
CA LEU A 37 5.35 -4.05 11.20
C LEU A 37 5.85 -3.53 9.84
N PRO A 38 6.15 -4.42 8.88
CA PRO A 38 6.52 -4.02 7.53
C PRO A 38 5.36 -3.29 6.85
N VAL A 39 5.70 -2.25 6.09
CA VAL A 39 4.74 -1.41 5.36
C VAL A 39 4.75 -1.80 3.89
N TRP A 40 3.56 -1.91 3.31
CA TRP A 40 3.30 -2.11 1.90
C TRP A 40 2.47 -0.94 1.36
N CYS A 41 2.96 -0.33 0.29
CA CYS A 41 2.30 0.75 -0.43
C CYS A 41 1.62 0.17 -1.67
N MET A 42 0.33 0.46 -1.83
CA MET A 42 -0.49 0.02 -2.94
C MET A 42 -0.99 1.22 -3.74
N ALA A 43 -0.93 1.14 -5.05
CA ALA A 43 -1.41 2.21 -5.90
C ALA A 43 -2.94 2.34 -5.82
N MET A 44 -3.42 3.59 -5.79
CA MET A 44 -4.83 3.91 -5.90
C MET A 44 -5.29 3.74 -7.37
N GLY A 45 -6.48 3.17 -7.56
CA GLY A 45 -7.14 3.05 -8.86
C GLY A 45 -8.17 1.94 -8.88
N ALA A 46 -9.33 2.23 -9.47
CA ALA A 46 -10.43 1.27 -9.66
C ALA A 46 -10.35 0.52 -11.00
N ASN A 47 -9.62 1.07 -11.98
CA ASN A 47 -9.41 0.49 -13.30
C ASN A 47 -7.92 0.61 -13.70
N GLU A 48 -7.58 0.04 -14.85
CA GLU A 48 -6.20 0.00 -15.35
C GLU A 48 -5.60 1.39 -15.58
N ASP A 49 -6.38 2.34 -16.10
CA ASP A 49 -5.92 3.69 -16.39
C ASP A 49 -5.54 4.46 -15.12
N GLU A 50 -6.43 4.43 -14.12
CA GLU A 50 -6.16 5.06 -12.82
C GLU A 50 -4.97 4.42 -12.12
N LEU A 51 -4.90 3.08 -12.15
CA LEU A 51 -3.81 2.34 -11.56
C LEU A 51 -2.47 2.69 -12.23
N SER A 52 -2.46 2.78 -13.55
CA SER A 52 -1.28 3.15 -14.34
C SER A 52 -0.76 4.55 -14.01
N LYS A 53 -1.66 5.51 -13.77
CA LYS A 53 -1.29 6.89 -13.38
C LYS A 53 -0.57 6.95 -12.02
N ASN A 54 -0.85 6.01 -11.12
CA ASN A 54 -0.37 6.04 -9.74
C ASN A 54 0.74 5.03 -9.46
N ALA A 55 0.79 3.90 -10.17
CA ALA A 55 1.71 2.78 -9.91
C ALA A 55 3.18 3.20 -9.77
N LEU A 56 3.69 3.95 -10.75
CA LEU A 56 5.09 4.39 -10.72
C LEU A 56 5.37 5.32 -9.53
N LYS A 57 4.47 6.27 -9.26
CA LYS A 57 4.62 7.20 -8.13
C LYS A 57 4.59 6.45 -6.80
N THR A 58 3.72 5.44 -6.66
CA THR A 58 3.64 4.60 -5.46
C THR A 58 4.88 3.75 -5.29
N ALA A 59 5.41 3.15 -6.37
CA ALA A 59 6.66 2.39 -6.31
C ALA A 59 7.84 3.29 -5.89
N GLN A 60 7.95 4.48 -6.48
CA GLN A 60 8.98 5.46 -6.12
C GLN A 60 8.85 5.94 -4.67
N PHE A 61 7.63 6.21 -4.20
CA PHE A 61 7.36 6.56 -2.81
C PHE A 61 7.80 5.44 -1.85
N ALA A 62 7.45 4.18 -2.17
CA ALA A 62 7.83 3.03 -1.37
C ALA A 62 9.35 2.88 -1.28
N ILE A 63 10.04 2.92 -2.43
CA ILE A 63 11.51 2.83 -2.51
C ILE A 63 12.16 3.95 -1.69
N LYS A 64 11.71 5.20 -1.88
CA LYS A 64 12.27 6.37 -1.20
C LYS A 64 12.20 6.26 0.33
N HIS A 65 11.17 5.61 0.86
CA HIS A 65 10.91 5.54 2.30
C HIS A 65 11.20 4.17 2.92
N GLY A 66 11.78 3.24 2.17
CA GLY A 66 12.11 1.90 2.66
C GLY A 66 10.88 1.02 2.92
N PHE A 67 9.79 1.25 2.18
CA PHE A 67 8.57 0.45 2.21
C PHE A 67 8.53 -0.53 1.03
N ASN A 68 7.65 -1.53 1.12
CA ASN A 68 7.42 -2.49 0.04
C ASN A 68 6.37 -1.96 -0.94
N TYR A 69 6.45 -2.33 -2.21
CA TYR A 69 5.43 -2.04 -3.20
C TYR A 69 4.51 -3.24 -3.43
N SER A 70 3.19 -3.02 -3.48
CA SER A 70 2.18 -4.03 -3.83
C SER A 70 1.28 -3.52 -4.94
N GLU A 71 1.23 -4.24 -6.07
CA GLU A 71 0.38 -3.90 -7.19
C GLU A 71 -1.05 -4.47 -7.07
N ARG A 72 -2.03 -3.87 -7.75
CA ARG A 72 -3.36 -4.45 -8.02
C ARG A 72 -3.31 -5.35 -9.26
N ILE A 73 -2.61 -6.48 -9.15
CA ILE A 73 -2.44 -7.43 -10.26
C ILE A 73 -3.80 -7.86 -10.84
N HIS A 74 -4.83 -8.01 -9.99
CA HIS A 74 -6.19 -8.27 -10.42
C HIS A 74 -6.66 -7.31 -11.52
N ILE A 75 -6.53 -6.01 -11.28
CA ILE A 75 -6.95 -4.97 -12.24
C ILE A 75 -6.09 -5.00 -13.50
N ARG A 76 -4.79 -5.32 -13.38
CA ARG A 76 -3.88 -5.47 -14.53
C ARG A 76 -4.28 -6.62 -15.46
N LEU A 77 -4.84 -7.70 -14.90
CA LEU A 77 -5.14 -8.91 -15.66
C LEU A 77 -6.60 -8.97 -16.12
N TRP A 78 -7.52 -8.46 -15.30
CA TRP A 78 -8.97 -8.65 -15.49
C TRP A 78 -9.78 -7.37 -15.37
N GLY A 79 -9.15 -6.20 -15.23
CA GLY A 79 -9.85 -4.94 -15.01
C GLY A 79 -10.64 -4.92 -13.70
N ASP A 80 -11.81 -4.30 -13.70
CA ASP A 80 -12.71 -4.20 -12.55
C ASP A 80 -13.65 -5.41 -12.39
N LYS A 81 -13.42 -6.48 -13.17
CA LYS A 81 -14.24 -7.69 -13.13
C LYS A 81 -14.14 -8.40 -11.78
N GLU A 82 -15.25 -8.57 -11.09
CA GLU A 82 -15.32 -9.31 -9.83
C GLU A 82 -15.35 -10.84 -10.02
N GLY A 83 -14.88 -11.60 -9.02
CA GLY A 83 -15.03 -13.06 -8.98
C GLY A 83 -14.10 -13.86 -9.90
N VAL A 84 -12.95 -13.31 -10.27
CA VAL A 84 -11.89 -13.97 -11.06
C VAL A 84 -10.70 -14.40 -10.21
#